data_AF-A0A640KD63-F1
#
_entry.id   AF-A0A640KD63-F1
#
_cell.length_a   1.000
_cell.length_b   1.000
_cell.length_c   1.000
_cell.angle_alpha   90.00
_cell.angle_beta   90.00
_cell.angle_gamma   90.00
#
_symmetry.space_group_name_H-M   'P 1'
#
loop_
_entity.id
_entity.type
_entity.pdbx_description
1 polymer ?
#
loop_
_entity_poly.entity_id
_entity_poly.type
_entity_poly.pdbx_seq_one_letter_code
_entity_poly.pdbx_strand_id
1 'polypeptide(L)'
;MLRESVRRLAFMSPGDLYALTQRSSFSSYTQYSDASALTRSYQRCSAIEKLRCEERSEAINDEIERAYNTDAQLQMQDNIDLPSDVGSAAAQKE
;
A
#
# COMPACT_ATOMS: atom_id res chain seq x y z
N MET A 1 8.47 14.10 4.46
CA MET A 1 9.20 12.87 4.07
C MET A 1 8.53 11.55 4.47
N LEU A 2 7.49 11.54 5.33
CA LEU A 2 6.79 10.30 5.73
C LEU A 2 5.99 9.57 4.62
N ARG A 3 5.62 10.25 3.52
CA ARG A 3 4.75 9.67 2.50
C ARG A 3 5.39 8.49 1.75
N GLU A 4 6.69 8.56 1.46
CA GLU A 4 7.33 7.55 0.60
C GLU A 4 7.76 6.30 1.37
N SER A 5 8.14 6.46 2.64
CA SER A 5 8.40 5.36 3.57
C SER A 5 7.13 4.55 3.84
N VAL A 6 5.99 5.24 4.03
CA VAL A 6 4.67 4.60 4.21
C VAL A 6 4.21 3.90 2.93
N ARG A 7 4.51 4.47 1.75
CA ARG A 7 4.25 3.82 0.45
C ARG A 7 4.97 2.48 0.30
N ARG A 8 6.24 2.40 0.71
CA ARG A 8 6.99 1.12 0.69
C ARG A 8 6.52 0.11 1.72
N LEU A 9 5.99 0.58 2.86
CA LEU A 9 5.43 -0.28 3.91
C LEU A 9 4.06 -0.87 3.55
N ALA A 10 3.39 -0.36 2.50
CA ALA A 10 2.10 -0.89 2.06
C ALA A 10 2.25 -2.18 1.22
N PHE A 11 3.39 -2.35 0.55
CA PHE A 11 3.65 -3.55 -0.24
C PHE A 11 3.85 -4.76 0.67
N MET A 12 3.06 -5.79 0.44
CA MET A 12 3.13 -7.04 1.20
C MET A 12 3.88 -8.10 0.40
N SER A 13 4.76 -8.84 1.07
CA SER A 13 5.33 -10.05 0.51
C SER A 13 4.35 -11.22 0.60
N PRO A 14 4.51 -12.28 -0.22
CA PRO A 14 3.76 -13.52 -0.07
C PRO A 14 3.90 -14.13 1.34
N GLY A 15 5.07 -13.96 1.97
CA GLY A 15 5.34 -14.44 3.32
C GLY A 15 4.55 -13.69 4.39
N ASP A 16 4.36 -12.39 4.23
CA ASP A 16 3.52 -11.58 5.13
C ASP A 16 2.06 -11.99 5.01
N LEU A 17 1.59 -12.23 3.78
CA LEU A 17 0.24 -12.71 3.54
C LEU A 17 0.03 -14.11 4.14
N TYR A 18 1.02 -15.01 4.02
CA TYR A 18 0.99 -16.31 4.66
C TYR A 18 0.98 -16.22 6.19
N ALA A 19 1.76 -15.32 6.78
CA ALA A 19 1.71 -15.08 8.22
C ALA A 19 0.32 -14.62 8.68
N LEU A 20 -0.33 -13.74 7.91
CA LEU A 20 -1.68 -13.27 8.19
C LEU A 20 -2.73 -14.38 8.08
N THR A 21 -2.61 -15.31 7.12
CA THR A 21 -3.55 -16.43 6.99
C THR A 21 -3.40 -17.45 8.11
N GLN A 22 -2.21 -17.59 8.68
CA GLN A 22 -1.95 -18.47 9.82
C GLN A 22 -2.27 -17.82 11.18
N ARG A 23 -2.67 -16.55 11.20
CA ARG A 23 -2.92 -15.80 12.43
C ARG A 23 -4.08 -16.37 13.28
N SER A 24 -4.96 -17.17 12.68
CA SER A 24 -6.02 -17.92 13.36
C SER A 24 -5.67 -19.40 13.65
N SER A 25 -4.54 -19.91 13.18
CA SER A 25 -4.13 -21.32 13.32
C SER A 25 -3.03 -21.54 14.36
N PHE A 26 -2.28 -20.50 14.72
CA PHE A 26 -1.24 -20.60 15.75
C PHE A 26 -1.81 -20.64 17.17
N SER A 27 -1.29 -21.56 17.98
CA SER A 27 -1.73 -21.77 19.37
C SER A 27 -1.26 -20.68 20.35
N SER A 28 -0.37 -19.76 19.94
CA SER A 28 0.01 -18.60 20.74
C SER A 28 0.46 -17.39 19.91
N TYR A 29 0.19 -16.19 20.42
CA TYR A 29 0.67 -14.93 19.85
C TYR A 29 2.20 -14.81 19.84
N THR A 30 2.93 -15.54 20.70
CA THR A 30 4.40 -15.53 20.73
C THR A 30 5.02 -16.18 19.49
N GLN A 31 4.37 -17.19 18.90
CA GLN A 31 4.82 -17.81 17.64
C GLN A 31 4.68 -16.87 16.43
N TYR A 32 3.71 -15.95 16.48
CA TYR A 32 3.53 -14.91 15.46
C TYR A 32 4.60 -13.81 15.54
N SER A 33 5.17 -13.55 16.73
CA SER A 33 6.22 -12.55 16.90
C SER A 33 7.59 -13.01 16.38
N ASP A 34 7.77 -14.31 16.14
CA ASP A 34 8.99 -14.86 15.57
C ASP A 34 8.93 -14.86 14.04
N ALA A 35 9.40 -13.77 13.44
CA ALA A 35 9.50 -13.62 11.98
C ALA A 35 10.29 -14.78 11.33
N SER A 36 11.29 -15.34 12.01
CA SER A 36 12.09 -16.45 11.48
C SER A 36 11.31 -17.77 11.44
N ALA A 37 10.42 -18.00 12.41
CA ALA A 37 9.52 -19.15 12.40
C ALA A 37 8.50 -19.06 11.26
N LEU A 38 7.94 -17.88 11.03
CA LEU A 38 6.99 -17.62 9.94
C LEU A 38 7.62 -17.81 8.56
N THR A 39 8.82 -17.27 8.33
CA THR A 39 9.56 -17.48 7.08
C THR A 39 9.83 -18.96 6.83
N ARG A 40 10.26 -19.71 7.85
CA ARG A 40 10.49 -21.16 7.73
C ARG A 40 9.20 -21.93 7.46
N SER A 41 8.08 -21.51 8.06
CA SER A 41 6.77 -22.11 7.80
C SER A 41 6.33 -21.88 6.36
N TYR A 42 6.49 -20.65 5.86
CA TYR A 42 6.20 -20.33 4.46
C TYR A 42 7.07 -21.13 3.48
N GLN A 43 8.36 -21.28 3.77
CA GLN A 43 9.26 -22.10 2.94
C GLN A 43 8.88 -23.60 2.89
N ARG A 44 8.16 -24.08 3.90
CA ARG A 44 7.73 -25.48 4.03
C ARG A 44 6.27 -25.71 3.65
N CYS A 45 5.52 -24.66 3.34
CA CYS A 45 4.11 -24.79 2.96
C CYS A 45 3.98 -25.50 1.60
N SER A 46 2.77 -26.01 1.31
CA SER A 46 2.54 -26.70 0.04
C SER A 46 2.72 -25.74 -1.14
N ALA A 47 3.12 -26.27 -2.30
CA ALA A 47 3.30 -25.47 -3.51
C ALA A 47 2.00 -24.71 -3.90
N ILE A 48 0.84 -25.31 -3.65
CA ILE A 48 -0.47 -24.71 -3.92
C ILE A 48 -0.73 -23.52 -2.98
N GLU A 49 -0.45 -23.67 -1.68
CA GLU A 49 -0.60 -22.56 -0.73
C GLU A 49 0.37 -21.43 -1.03
N LYS A 50 1.59 -21.78 -1.44
CA LYS A 50 2.63 -20.82 -1.83
C LYS A 50 2.19 -20.00 -3.04
N LEU A 51 1.77 -20.67 -4.11
CA LEU A 51 1.26 -20.02 -5.32
C LEU A 51 0.08 -19.10 -5.02
N ARG A 52 -0.86 -19.55 -4.18
CA ARG A 52 -2.01 -18.75 -3.75
C ARG A 52 -1.59 -17.48 -3.01
N CYS A 53 -0.54 -17.54 -2.19
CA CYS A 53 -0.02 -16.37 -1.50
C CYS A 53 0.71 -15.44 -2.47
N GLU A 54 1.46 -15.98 -3.43
CA GLU A 54 2.16 -15.23 -4.47
C GLU A 54 1.17 -14.44 -5.34
N GLU A 55 0.21 -15.11 -5.99
CA GLU A 55 -0.81 -14.49 -6.85
C GLU A 55 -1.61 -13.40 -6.10
N ARG A 56 -1.97 -13.69 -4.84
CA ARG A 56 -2.78 -12.77 -4.05
C ARG A 56 -1.97 -11.59 -3.52
N SER A 57 -0.68 -11.77 -3.23
CA SER A 57 0.19 -10.66 -2.86
C SER A 57 0.45 -9.73 -4.05
N GLU A 58 0.62 -10.29 -5.26
CA GLU A 58 0.77 -9.53 -6.50
C GLU A 58 -0.48 -8.69 -6.77
N ALA A 59 -1.67 -9.30 -6.73
CA ALA A 59 -2.93 -8.58 -6.94
C ALA A 59 -3.18 -7.43 -5.94
N ILE A 60 -2.79 -7.62 -4.67
CA ILE A 60 -2.90 -6.56 -3.64
C ILE A 60 -1.91 -5.43 -3.96
N ASN A 61 -0.68 -5.77 -4.32
CA ASN A 61 0.36 -4.80 -4.63
C ASN A 61 0.01 -3.99 -5.89
N ASP A 62 -0.57 -4.61 -6.91
CA ASP A 62 -1.09 -3.94 -8.11
C ASP A 62 -2.21 -2.95 -7.77
N GLU A 63 -3.15 -3.32 -6.88
CA GLU A 63 -4.22 -2.43 -6.42
C GLU A 63 -3.66 -1.22 -5.67
N ILE A 64 -2.66 -1.45 -4.80
CA ILE A 64 -1.97 -0.39 -4.06
C ILE A 64 -1.26 0.57 -5.03
N GLU A 65 -0.58 0.05 -6.05
CA GLU A 65 0.06 0.88 -7.07
C GLU A 65 -0.96 1.71 -7.84
N ARG A 66 -2.09 1.10 -8.25
CA ARG A 66 -3.19 1.82 -8.90
C ARG A 66 -3.74 2.94 -8.02
N ALA A 67 -4.01 2.67 -6.75
CA ALA A 67 -4.49 3.67 -5.80
C ALA A 67 -3.50 4.84 -5.67
N TYR A 68 -2.19 4.56 -5.62
CA TYR A 68 -1.18 5.62 -5.58
C TYR A 68 -1.12 6.46 -6.86
N ASN A 69 -1.29 5.84 -8.02
CA ASN A 69 -1.33 6.56 -9.29
C ASN A 69 -2.58 7.45 -9.37
N THR A 70 -3.73 6.98 -8.90
CA THR A 70 -4.96 7.79 -8.82
C THR A 70 -4.78 8.97 -7.86
N ASP A 71 -4.25 8.75 -6.65
CA ASP A 71 -3.98 9.81 -5.68
C ASP A 71 -3.03 10.88 -6.23
N ALA A 72 -2.00 10.47 -6.98
CA ALA A 72 -1.06 11.38 -7.61
C ALA A 72 -1.73 12.23 -8.70
N GLN A 73 -2.62 11.65 -9.49
CA GLN A 73 -3.39 12.37 -10.53
C GLN A 73 -4.35 13.39 -9.91
N LEU A 74 -5.07 13.02 -8.84
CA LEU A 74 -5.97 13.93 -8.13
C LEU A 74 -5.22 15.13 -7.54
N GLN A 75 -4.04 14.88 -6.92
CA GLN A 75 -3.19 15.96 -6.41
C GLN A 75 -2.70 16.90 -7.52
N MET A 76 -2.53 16.42 -8.76
CA MET A 76 -2.17 17.29 -9.89
C MET A 76 -3.37 18.11 -10.41
N GLN A 77 -4.59 17.57 -10.40
CA GLN A 77 -5.80 18.30 -10.77
C GLN A 77 -6.13 19.43 -9.79
N ASP A 78 -6.01 19.18 -8.48
CA ASP A 78 -6.24 20.21 -7.44
C ASP A 78 -5.29 21.42 -7.56
N ASN A 79 -4.12 21.24 -8.20
CA ASN A 79 -3.17 22.33 -8.47
C ASN A 79 -3.50 23.13 -9.73
N ILE A 80 -4.37 22.62 -10.61
CA ILE A 80 -4.78 23.28 -11.86
C ILE A 80 -6.05 24.11 -11.64
N ASP A 81 -6.91 23.72 -10.69
CA ASP A 81 -8.20 24.37 -10.43
C ASP A 81 -8.14 25.60 -9.50
N LEU A 82 -6.95 26.15 -9.20
CA LEU A 82 -6.85 27.46 -8.54
C LEU A 82 -7.18 28.58 -9.53
N PRO A 83 -8.27 29.35 -9.36
CA PRO A 83 -8.49 30.52 -10.18
C PRO A 83 -7.41 31.55 -9.86
N SER A 84 -6.65 31.92 -10.90
CA SER A 84 -5.80 33.10 -10.94
C SER A 84 -6.68 34.35 -10.78
N ASP A 85 -7.10 34.66 -9.55
CA ASP A 85 -7.54 36.01 -9.18
C ASP A 85 -6.30 36.89 -9.05
N VAL A 86 -5.72 37.23 -10.20
CA VAL A 86 -4.72 38.30 -10.33
C VAL A 86 -5.47 39.50 -10.86
N GLY A 87 -5.56 40.51 -9.99
CA GLY A 87 -6.51 41.60 -10.08
C GLY A 87 -6.49 42.39 -11.40
N SER A 88 -7.67 42.89 -11.75
CA SER A 88 -7.81 44.08 -12.56
C SER A 88 -8.44 45.17 -11.70
N ALA A 89 -7.59 45.87 -10.95
CA ALA A 89 -7.88 47.23 -10.52
C ALA A 89 -7.81 48.12 -11.77
N ALA A 90 -8.96 48.45 -12.35
CA ALA A 90 -9.09 49.52 -13.33
C ALA A 90 -10.05 50.58 -12.78
N ALA A 91 -9.49 51.77 -12.63
CA ALA A 91 -10.05 52.93 -11.97
C ALA A 91 -11.40 53.38 -12.55
N GLN A 92 -12.35 53.68 -11.67
CA GLN A 92 -13.36 54.71 -11.92
C GLN A 92 -13.00 55.90 -11.03
N LYS A 93 -12.35 56.90 -11.63
CA LYS A 93 -12.33 58.26 -11.09
C LYS A 93 -13.61 58.96 -11.54
N GLU A 94 -14.21 59.63 -10.57
CA GLU A 94 -15.19 60.74 -10.63
C GLU A 94 -15.18 61.55 -11.94
#